data_AF-A0A2U9IMH9-F1
#
_entry.id   AF-A0A2U9IMH9-F1
#
_cell.length_a   1.000
_cell.length_b   1.000
_cell.length_c   1.000
_cell.angle_alpha   90.00
_cell.angle_beta   90.00
_cell.angle_gamma   90.00
#
_symmetry.space_group_name_H-M   'P 1'
#
loop_
_entity.id
_entity.type
_entity.pdbx_description
1 polymer ?
#
loop_
_entity_poly.entity_id
_entity_poly.type
_entity_poly.pdbx_seq_one_letter_code
_entity_poly.pdbx_strand_id
1 'polypeptide(L)'
;MPEIKLTQDEIRYLSLFQTVTKITAKDCIVDEENNRIIFLVNPQDMGVAIGKNGENVKRLKKILGKDIEIVAYSDNLEDLVKNLMAPAKVRSVRVVDNDSKKSVYITVDAQDKGLAIGKSGKNVLRAKLILKRYMDIDSVIIV
;
A
#
# COMPACT_ATOMS: atom_id res chain seq x y z
N MET A 1 11.71 -4.16 13.49
CA MET A 1 10.51 -3.57 12.84
C MET A 1 9.91 -2.57 13.80
N PRO A 2 9.35 -1.45 13.32
CA PRO A 2 8.66 -0.48 14.17
C PRO A 2 7.50 -1.12 14.94
N GLU A 3 7.23 -0.68 16.16
CA GLU A 3 6.03 -1.07 16.90
C GLU A 3 4.82 -0.31 16.32
N ILE A 4 3.93 -1.03 15.64
CA ILE A 4 2.75 -0.43 15.01
C ILE A 4 1.61 -0.34 16.03
N LYS A 5 1.15 0.88 16.30
CA LYS A 5 -0.02 1.15 17.15
C LYS A 5 -1.21 1.53 16.29
N LEU A 6 -2.28 0.75 16.39
CA LEU A 6 -3.52 1.00 15.68
C LEU A 6 -4.41 1.98 16.44
N THR A 7 -4.98 2.92 15.70
CA THR A 7 -6.03 3.82 16.16
C THR A 7 -7.38 3.12 16.24
N GLN A 8 -8.35 3.71 16.96
CA GLN A 8 -9.71 3.17 17.05
C GLN A 8 -10.38 3.05 15.68
N ASP A 9 -10.14 4.01 14.78
CA ASP A 9 -10.65 3.97 13.42
C ASP A 9 -10.03 2.85 12.59
N GLU A 10 -8.70 2.66 12.66
CA GLU A 10 -8.04 1.54 11.97
C GLU A 10 -8.59 0.18 12.44
N ILE A 11 -8.79 0.00 13.76
CA ILE A 11 -9.39 -1.23 14.32
C ILE A 11 -10.81 -1.46 13.76
N ARG A 12 -11.61 -0.39 13.69
CA ARG A 12 -12.97 -0.45 13.12
C ARG A 12 -12.93 -0.79 11.64
N TYR A 13 -12.02 -0.20 10.87
CA TYR A 13 -11.85 -0.48 9.44
C TYR A 13 -11.43 -1.93 9.18
N LEU A 14 -10.48 -2.45 9.97
CA LEU A 14 -10.06 -3.85 9.89
C LEU A 14 -11.22 -4.81 10.19
N SER A 15 -12.01 -4.52 11.23
CA SER A 15 -13.17 -5.33 11.62
C SER A 15 -14.24 -5.35 10.51
N LEU A 16 -14.50 -4.21 9.89
CA LEU A 16 -15.43 -4.12 8.76
C LEU A 16 -14.89 -4.86 7.53
N PHE A 17 -13.61 -4.70 7.24
CA PHE A 17 -12.95 -5.40 6.14
C PHE A 17 -13.10 -6.92 6.29
N GLN A 18 -12.83 -7.46 7.48
CA GLN A 18 -13.01 -8.88 7.78
C GLN A 18 -14.47 -9.32 7.66
N THR A 19 -15.41 -8.49 8.13
CA THR A 19 -16.84 -8.78 8.03
C THR A 19 -17.30 -8.92 6.58
N VAL A 20 -16.82 -8.03 5.70
CA VAL A 20 -17.18 -7.99 4.28
C VAL A 20 -16.47 -9.07 3.48
N THR A 21 -15.15 -9.21 3.64
CA THR A 21 -14.30 -10.05 2.78
C THR A 21 -14.09 -11.47 3.30
N LYS A 22 -14.40 -11.71 4.59
CA LYS A 22 -14.12 -12.97 5.31
C LYS A 22 -12.64 -13.30 5.49
N ILE A 23 -11.75 -12.36 5.21
CA ILE A 23 -10.30 -12.50 5.45
C ILE A 23 -9.82 -11.44 6.44
N THR A 24 -8.70 -11.69 7.10
CA THR A 24 -8.09 -10.72 8.00
C THR A 24 -7.04 -9.92 7.24
N ALA A 25 -7.20 -8.60 7.17
CA ALA A 25 -6.13 -7.73 6.71
C ALA A 25 -5.03 -7.64 7.77
N LYS A 26 -3.76 -7.61 7.32
CA LYS A 26 -2.59 -7.43 8.19
C LYS A 26 -2.60 -6.06 8.85
N ASP A 27 -3.03 -5.04 8.10
CA ASP A 27 -3.10 -3.65 8.56
C ASP A 27 -3.97 -2.82 7.60
N CYS A 28 -4.34 -1.62 8.03
CA CYS A 28 -4.91 -0.62 7.15
C CYS A 28 -4.25 0.74 7.41
N ILE A 29 -4.03 1.49 6.35
CA ILE A 29 -3.43 2.81 6.40
C ILE A 29 -4.43 3.80 5.84
N VAL A 30 -4.74 4.83 6.63
CA VAL A 30 -5.65 5.90 6.24
C VAL A 30 -4.84 7.00 5.58
N ASP A 31 -5.15 7.29 4.32
CA ASP A 31 -4.58 8.38 3.55
C ASP A 31 -5.65 9.47 3.40
N GLU A 32 -5.65 10.40 4.36
CA GLU A 32 -6.64 11.49 4.41
C GLU A 32 -6.46 12.48 3.26
N GLU A 33 -5.22 12.70 2.79
CA GLU A 33 -4.93 13.59 1.65
C GLU A 33 -5.62 13.13 0.37
N ASN A 34 -5.77 11.82 0.18
CA ASN A 34 -6.46 11.25 -0.98
C ASN A 34 -7.81 10.62 -0.66
N ASN A 35 -8.37 10.87 0.54
CA ASN A 35 -9.62 10.31 1.05
C ASN A 35 -9.76 8.80 0.75
N ARG A 36 -8.73 8.02 1.09
CA ARG A 36 -8.70 6.57 0.84
C ARG A 36 -8.19 5.77 2.04
N ILE A 37 -8.52 4.49 2.05
CA ILE A 37 -7.99 3.50 2.99
C ILE A 37 -7.28 2.42 2.19
N ILE A 38 -6.05 2.11 2.58
CA ILE A 38 -5.20 1.11 1.94
C ILE A 38 -5.10 -0.09 2.87
N PHE A 39 -5.69 -1.21 2.50
CA PHE A 39 -5.61 -2.47 3.24
C PHE A 39 -4.41 -3.28 2.79
N LEU A 40 -3.63 -3.79 3.74
CA LEU A 40 -2.53 -4.71 3.51
C LEU A 40 -3.02 -6.13 3.77
N VAL A 41 -2.89 -7.00 2.78
CA VAL A 41 -3.32 -8.41 2.88
C VAL A 41 -2.20 -9.34 2.45
N ASN A 42 -2.31 -10.62 2.78
CA ASN A 42 -1.36 -11.59 2.24
C ASN A 42 -1.62 -11.80 0.73
N PRO A 43 -0.57 -12.09 -0.07
CA PRO A 43 -0.73 -12.30 -1.51
C PRO A 43 -1.79 -13.34 -1.89
N GLN A 44 -1.89 -14.44 -1.14
CA GLN A 44 -2.88 -15.50 -1.37
C GLN A 44 -4.34 -15.04 -1.17
N ASP A 45 -4.56 -14.00 -0.36
CA ASP A 45 -5.89 -13.52 -0.02
C ASP A 45 -6.37 -12.42 -0.99
N MET A 46 -5.51 -11.91 -1.88
CA MET A 46 -5.82 -10.80 -2.79
C MET A 46 -7.10 -11.02 -3.61
N GLY A 47 -7.29 -12.22 -4.16
CA GLY A 47 -8.48 -12.53 -4.96
C GLY A 47 -9.77 -12.46 -4.13
N VAL A 48 -9.74 -13.04 -2.93
CA VAL A 48 -10.88 -13.04 -2.00
C VAL A 48 -11.14 -11.63 -1.46
N ALA A 49 -10.08 -10.89 -1.14
CA ALA A 49 -10.11 -9.51 -0.70
C ALA A 49 -10.83 -8.60 -1.70
N ILE A 50 -10.48 -8.73 -2.99
CA ILE A 50 -11.06 -7.93 -4.08
C ILE A 50 -12.50 -8.37 -4.37
N GLY A 51 -12.76 -9.68 -4.35
CA GLY A 51 -14.06 -10.27 -4.69
C GLY A 51 -14.36 -10.23 -6.20
N LYS A 52 -15.44 -10.89 -6.63
CA LYS A 52 -15.78 -10.99 -8.06
C LYS A 52 -16.03 -9.60 -8.63
N ASN A 53 -15.32 -9.23 -9.70
CA ASN A 53 -15.42 -7.90 -10.33
C ASN A 53 -15.26 -6.71 -9.34
N GLY A 54 -14.46 -6.90 -8.28
CA GLY A 54 -14.21 -5.88 -7.26
C GLY A 54 -15.39 -5.59 -6.35
N GLU A 55 -16.33 -6.53 -6.18
CA GLU A 55 -17.54 -6.33 -5.37
C GLU A 55 -17.25 -5.91 -3.92
N ASN A 56 -16.21 -6.48 -3.30
CA ASN A 56 -15.85 -6.17 -1.93
C ASN A 56 -15.30 -4.74 -1.81
N VAL A 57 -14.42 -4.35 -2.74
CA VAL A 57 -13.88 -2.99 -2.84
C VAL A 57 -15.02 -1.97 -3.00
N LYS A 58 -15.97 -2.24 -3.89
CA LYS A 58 -17.15 -1.37 -4.13
C LYS A 58 -18.04 -1.28 -2.90
N ARG A 59 -18.28 -2.40 -2.20
CA ARG A 59 -19.10 -2.45 -0.99
C ARG A 59 -18.45 -1.68 0.16
N LEU A 60 -17.16 -1.89 0.39
CA LEU A 60 -16.39 -1.17 1.40
C LEU A 60 -16.39 0.33 1.11
N LYS A 61 -16.16 0.74 -0.15
CA LYS A 61 -16.23 2.15 -0.56
C LYS A 61 -17.59 2.77 -0.26
N LYS A 62 -18.69 2.06 -0.53
CA LYS A 62 -20.05 2.54 -0.24
C LYS A 62 -20.30 2.71 1.25
N ILE A 63 -19.82 1.79 2.08
CA ILE A 63 -20.03 1.84 3.54
C ILE A 63 -19.16 2.92 4.19
N LEU A 64 -17.90 3.04 3.74
CA LEU A 64 -16.90 3.90 4.38
C LEU A 64 -16.85 5.32 3.81
N GLY A 65 -17.39 5.55 2.61
CA GLY A 65 -17.32 6.85 1.94
C GLY A 65 -15.90 7.26 1.51
N LYS A 66 -14.94 6.33 1.56
CA LYS A 66 -13.54 6.52 1.18
C LYS A 66 -13.18 5.59 0.02
N ASP A 67 -12.24 6.01 -0.82
CA ASP A 67 -11.66 5.11 -1.82
C ASP A 67 -10.98 3.93 -1.11
N ILE A 68 -11.09 2.74 -1.68
CA ILE A 68 -10.55 1.51 -1.09
C ILE A 68 -9.47 0.97 -2.00
N GLU A 69 -8.34 0.68 -1.40
CA GLU A 69 -7.21 0.07 -2.07
C GLU A 69 -6.74 -1.16 -1.30
N ILE A 70 -6.30 -2.19 -2.03
CA ILE A 70 -5.83 -3.44 -1.44
C ILE A 70 -4.46 -3.73 -2.03
N VAL A 71 -3.47 -3.91 -1.17
CA VAL A 71 -2.08 -4.17 -1.54
C VAL A 71 -1.62 -5.47 -0.91
N ALA A 72 -0.96 -6.30 -1.71
CA ALA A 72 -0.30 -7.50 -1.23
C ALA A 72 0.96 -7.10 -0.44
N TYR A 73 0.98 -7.44 0.84
CA TYR A 73 2.13 -7.20 1.71
C TYR A 73 3.22 -8.26 1.50
N SER A 74 4.48 -7.85 1.69
CA SER A 74 5.63 -8.76 1.80
C SER A 74 6.61 -8.21 2.83
N ASP A 75 7.24 -9.09 3.60
CA ASP A 75 8.36 -8.72 4.48
C ASP A 75 9.65 -8.50 3.68
N ASN A 76 9.73 -9.01 2.43
CA ASN A 76 10.81 -8.69 1.51
C ASN A 76 10.57 -7.32 0.86
N LEU A 77 11.52 -6.39 1.02
CA LEU A 77 11.41 -5.02 0.51
C LEU A 77 11.19 -4.97 -1.00
N GLU A 78 11.92 -5.77 -1.78
CA GLU A 78 11.85 -5.74 -3.23
C GLU A 78 10.47 -6.20 -3.72
N ASP A 79 9.95 -7.29 -3.15
CA ASP A 79 8.61 -7.79 -3.47
C ASP A 79 7.51 -6.83 -3.01
N LEU A 80 7.67 -6.23 -1.83
CA LEU A 80 6.73 -5.20 -1.36
C LEU A 80 6.72 -4.00 -2.30
N VAL A 81 7.89 -3.53 -2.75
CA VAL A 81 8.00 -2.42 -3.72
C VAL A 81 7.36 -2.80 -5.06
N LYS A 82 7.58 -4.02 -5.57
CA LYS A 82 6.92 -4.50 -6.79
C LYS A 82 5.40 -4.47 -6.66
N ASN A 83 4.86 -4.95 -5.54
CA ASN A 83 3.42 -4.90 -5.26
C ASN A 83 2.91 -3.46 -5.15
N LEU A 84 3.67 -2.58 -4.52
CA LEU A 84 3.33 -1.17 -4.36
C LEU A 84 3.36 -0.39 -5.67
N MET A 85 4.17 -0.78 -6.66
CA MET A 85 4.32 -0.07 -7.93
C MET A 85 3.44 -0.65 -9.05
N ALA A 86 2.81 -1.80 -8.84
CA ALA A 86 1.95 -2.44 -9.83
C ALA A 86 0.91 -1.45 -10.41
N PRO A 87 0.72 -1.41 -11.73
CA PRO A 87 1.29 -2.30 -12.76
C PRO A 87 2.66 -1.89 -13.32
N ALA A 88 3.30 -0.83 -12.81
CA ALA A 88 4.61 -0.38 -13.30
C ALA A 88 5.70 -1.45 -13.07
N LYS A 89 6.49 -1.75 -14.09
CA LYS A 89 7.54 -2.76 -14.01
C LYS A 89 8.79 -2.22 -13.33
N VAL A 90 9.01 -2.67 -12.09
CA VAL A 90 10.22 -2.37 -11.31
C VAL A 90 11.40 -3.17 -11.83
N ARG A 91 12.52 -2.48 -12.07
CA ARG A 91 13.80 -3.05 -12.54
C ARG A 91 14.81 -3.24 -11.43
N SER A 92 14.86 -2.32 -10.48
CA SER A 92 15.73 -2.44 -9.31
C SER A 92 15.22 -1.59 -8.16
N VAL A 93 15.58 -2.00 -6.95
CA VAL A 93 15.29 -1.30 -5.70
C VAL A 93 16.61 -1.10 -4.97
N ARG A 94 16.98 0.14 -4.71
CA ARG A 94 18.19 0.49 -3.98
C ARG A 94 17.84 1.28 -2.73
N VAL A 95 18.30 0.81 -1.58
CA VAL A 95 18.21 1.56 -0.32
C VAL A 95 19.47 2.39 -0.16
N VAL A 96 19.29 3.67 0.16
CA VAL A 96 20.35 4.58 0.55
C VAL A 96 20.05 5.02 1.98
N ASP A 97 20.97 4.67 2.88
CA ASP A 97 20.87 5.01 4.29
C ASP A 97 21.98 6.00 4.61
N ASN A 98 21.58 7.25 4.83
CA ASN A 98 22.46 8.26 5.39
C ASN A 98 22.05 8.36 6.86
N ASP A 99 22.97 8.48 7.81
CA ASP A 99 22.75 8.40 9.29
C ASP A 99 21.52 9.15 9.89
N SER A 100 20.85 10.01 9.11
CA SER A 100 19.63 10.75 9.48
C SER A 100 18.36 10.39 8.69
N LYS A 101 18.47 9.77 7.50
CA LYS A 101 17.35 9.49 6.59
C LYS A 101 17.60 8.27 5.74
N LYS A 102 16.61 7.37 5.73
CA LYS A 102 16.60 6.19 4.87
C LYS A 102 15.72 6.41 3.65
N SER A 103 16.30 6.29 2.47
CA SER A 103 15.63 6.53 1.19
C SER A 103 15.62 5.26 0.34
N VAL A 104 14.56 5.06 -0.44
CA VAL A 104 14.51 4.01 -1.47
C VAL A 104 14.42 4.63 -2.86
N TYR A 105 15.31 4.17 -3.74
CA TYR A 105 15.33 4.49 -5.15
C TYR A 105 14.75 3.29 -5.90
N ILE A 106 13.67 3.53 -6.64
CA ILE A 106 12.94 2.52 -7.40
C ILE A 106 13.12 2.84 -8.86
N THR A 107 13.90 2.04 -9.57
CA THR A 107 14.04 2.16 -11.02
C THR A 107 12.91 1.39 -11.69
N VAL A 108 12.17 2.05 -12.57
CA VAL A 108 11.09 1.44 -13.36
C VAL A 108 11.38 1.53 -14.84
N ASP A 109 10.63 0.79 -15.66
CA ASP A 109 10.69 1.01 -17.11
C ASP A 109 10.34 2.46 -17.46
N ALA A 110 11.08 3.05 -18.41
CA ALA A 110 10.92 4.45 -18.77
C ALA A 110 9.48 4.80 -19.18
N GLN A 111 8.82 3.88 -19.90
CA GLN A 111 7.40 3.99 -20.30
C GLN A 111 6.43 3.93 -19.10
N ASP A 112 6.83 3.30 -18.00
CA ASP A 112 6.00 3.10 -16.80
C ASP A 112 6.22 4.18 -15.74
N LYS A 113 7.14 5.13 -15.95
CA LYS A 113 7.46 6.17 -14.96
C LYS A 113 6.22 6.96 -14.52
N GLY A 114 5.33 7.30 -15.45
CA GLY A 114 4.06 7.95 -15.13
C GLY A 114 3.11 7.06 -14.31
N LEU A 115 3.06 5.76 -14.59
CA LEU A 115 2.27 4.77 -13.85
C LEU A 115 2.79 4.60 -12.42
N ALA A 116 4.12 4.52 -12.26
CA ALA A 116 4.78 4.40 -10.97
C ALA A 116 4.54 5.63 -10.07
N ILE A 117 4.55 6.84 -10.65
CA ILE A 117 4.25 8.08 -9.92
C ILE A 117 2.76 8.15 -9.55
N GLY A 118 1.89 7.81 -10.50
CA GLY A 118 0.45 7.96 -10.37
C GLY A 118 -0.02 9.42 -10.46
N LYS A 119 -1.32 9.62 -10.66
CA LYS A 119 -1.91 10.97 -10.74
C LYS A 119 -1.58 11.77 -9.47
N SER A 120 -0.97 12.94 -9.63
CA SER A 120 -0.54 13.81 -8.52
C SER A 120 0.38 13.12 -7.49
N GLY A 121 1.16 12.11 -7.89
CA GLY A 121 2.06 11.40 -6.99
C GLY A 121 1.39 10.39 -6.06
N LYS A 122 0.11 10.08 -6.29
CA LYS A 122 -0.70 9.19 -5.43
C LYS A 122 -0.06 7.82 -5.15
N ASN A 123 0.65 7.24 -6.12
CA ASN A 123 1.27 5.92 -5.96
C ASN A 123 2.58 6.00 -5.16
N VAL A 124 3.36 7.08 -5.35
CA VAL A 124 4.57 7.36 -4.55
C VAL A 124 4.20 7.64 -3.10
N LEU A 125 3.12 8.39 -2.86
CA LEU A 125 2.63 8.65 -1.50
C LEU A 125 2.21 7.36 -0.79
N ARG A 126 1.44 6.48 -1.47
CA ARG A 126 1.11 5.14 -0.95
C ARG A 126 2.35 4.37 -0.54
N ALA A 127 3.33 4.29 -1.44
CA ALA A 127 4.58 3.58 -1.16
C ALA A 127 5.32 4.19 0.03
N LYS A 128 5.40 5.52 0.11
CA LYS A 128 6.01 6.22 1.24
C LYS A 128 5.33 5.89 2.56
N LEU A 129 4.00 5.94 2.63
CA LEU A 129 3.25 5.63 3.84
C LEU A 129 3.50 4.20 4.34
N ILE A 130 3.44 3.22 3.45
CA ILE A 130 3.62 1.80 3.78
C ILE A 130 5.07 1.50 4.16
N LEU A 131 6.03 2.00 3.36
CA LEU A 131 7.44 1.75 3.61
C LEU A 131 7.95 2.48 4.86
N LYS A 132 7.43 3.67 5.18
CA LYS A 132 7.73 4.33 6.45
C LYS A 132 7.25 3.48 7.63
N ARG A 133 6.01 2.99 7.57
CA ARG A 133 5.38 2.22 8.66
C ARG A 133 6.06 0.88 8.94
N TYR A 134 6.51 0.17 7.90
CA TYR A 134 7.06 -1.19 8.05
C TYR A 134 8.59 -1.30 7.97
N MET A 135 9.24 -0.43 7.20
CA MET A 135 10.66 -0.53 6.85
C MET A 135 11.49 0.68 7.33
N ASP A 136 10.83 1.63 7.99
CA ASP A 136 11.38 2.91 8.45
C ASP A 136 12.06 3.72 7.31
N ILE A 137 11.43 3.72 6.13
CA ILE A 137 11.91 4.49 4.97
C ILE A 137 11.24 5.86 4.94
N ASP A 138 12.04 6.93 4.94
CA ASP A 138 11.59 8.32 4.97
C ASP A 138 11.21 8.86 3.60
N SER A 139 11.84 8.35 2.54
CA SER A 139 11.71 8.90 1.18
C SER A 139 11.67 7.82 0.11
N VAL A 140 10.82 8.04 -0.89
CA VAL A 140 10.65 7.19 -2.07
C VAL A 140 10.95 8.02 -3.31
N ILE A 141 11.90 7.57 -4.12
CA ILE A 141 12.33 8.25 -5.35
C ILE A 141 12.13 7.30 -6.53
N ILE A 142 11.39 7.75 -7.54
CA ILE A 142 11.22 7.01 -8.80
C ILE A 142 12.29 7.48 -9.80
N VAL A 143 13.13 6.55 -10.24
CA VAL A 143 14.21 6.78 -11.20
C VAL A 143 13.78 6.31 -12.58
#